data_AF-A0A6F8VBM5-F1
#
_entry.id   AF-A0A6F8VBM5-F1
#
_cell.length_a   1.000
_cell.length_b   1.000
_cell.length_c   1.000
_cell.angle_alpha   90.00
_cell.angle_beta   90.00
_cell.angle_gamma   90.00
#
_symmetry.space_group_name_H-M   'P 1'
#
loop_
_entity.id
_entity.type
_entity.pdbx_description
1 polymer ?
#
loop_
_entity_poly.entity_id
_entity_poly.type
_entity_poly.pdbx_seq_one_letter_code
_entity_poly.pdbx_strand_id
1 'polypeptide(L)'
;MKTPRHRSLFLFGWAILAALASFYTDPDAHGLSTLLGGLAIVQGVWAVAAAHWGRKALTDYPEADQRSLFAKAAESPSGAGLALIALAIVFVGLLMVFAPRAHAGTLPAGFATYGPVLKAEQRRYWPGHPDPAALAALIEQESCVSLKSPRCWNPSARLKSAREEGAGMGQITRGYRADRSIRFDALAELSSRYGTELSGWSWDNVYRRPDLQLRAVVLMSRDAAMAFRGAPEWLEFGDAGYNGGVAGVQKERRACKLTKGCDPGKWFGNVELHCLKSRQPIYGGRSACDINREHPRNVFLVRRDKYVGAMS
;
A
#
# COMPACT_ATOMS: atom_id res chain seq x y z
N MET A 1 -54.61 -17.92 1.92
CA MET A 1 -53.39 -17.06 1.99
C MET A 1 -52.98 -16.93 3.45
N LYS A 2 -51.76 -17.32 3.84
CA LYS A 2 -51.25 -17.10 5.20
C LYS A 2 -50.82 -15.64 5.32
N THR A 3 -51.34 -14.92 6.30
CA THR A 3 -50.94 -13.54 6.62
C THR A 3 -49.43 -13.50 6.94
N PRO A 4 -48.67 -12.57 6.36
CA PRO A 4 -47.25 -12.42 6.68
C PRO A 4 -47.11 -12.09 8.18
N ARG A 5 -46.20 -12.79 8.86
CA ARG A 5 -45.94 -12.56 10.28
C ARG A 5 -45.46 -11.13 10.49
N HIS A 6 -45.96 -10.46 11.53
CA HIS A 6 -45.62 -9.07 11.89
C HIS A 6 -44.12 -8.74 11.81
N ARG A 7 -43.27 -9.69 12.22
CA ARG A 7 -41.80 -9.59 12.16
C ARG A 7 -41.26 -9.36 10.74
N SER A 8 -41.85 -9.98 9.73
CA SER A 8 -41.44 -9.82 8.33
C SER A 8 -41.80 -8.43 7.80
N LEU A 9 -43.01 -7.96 8.10
CA LEU A 9 -43.46 -6.60 7.76
C LEU A 9 -42.57 -5.53 8.40
N PHE A 10 -42.24 -5.69 9.69
CA PHE A 10 -41.36 -4.78 10.41
C PHE A 10 -39.94 -4.74 9.81
N LEU A 11 -39.31 -5.90 9.58
CA LEU A 11 -37.94 -5.96 9.07
C LEU A 11 -37.81 -5.41 7.64
N PHE A 12 -38.73 -5.78 6.73
CA PHE A 12 -38.68 -5.30 5.35
C PHE A 12 -39.09 -3.83 5.23
N GLY A 13 -40.12 -3.40 5.97
CA GLY A 13 -40.58 -2.02 5.96
C GLY A 13 -39.51 -1.04 6.45
N TRP A 14 -38.86 -1.34 7.58
CA TRP A 14 -37.79 -0.48 8.11
C TRP A 14 -36.52 -0.50 7.28
N ALA A 15 -36.18 -1.62 6.64
CA ALA A 15 -35.04 -1.68 5.72
C ALA A 15 -35.26 -0.79 4.48
N ILE A 16 -36.47 -0.76 3.93
CA ILE A 16 -36.83 0.12 2.80
C ILE A 16 -36.75 1.59 3.23
N LEU A 17 -37.31 1.94 4.39
CA LEU A 17 -37.25 3.30 4.92
C LEU A 17 -35.80 3.75 5.17
N ALA A 18 -34.96 2.88 5.72
CA ALA A 18 -33.55 3.17 5.93
C ALA A 18 -32.79 3.36 4.60
N ALA A 19 -33.07 2.53 3.59
CA ALA A 19 -32.46 2.67 2.27
C ALA A 19 -32.86 3.98 1.57
N LEU A 20 -34.14 4.37 1.67
CA LEU A 20 -34.64 5.64 1.14
C LEU A 20 -34.03 6.83 1.89
N ALA A 21 -33.90 6.74 3.21
CA ALA A 21 -33.23 7.77 4.01
C ALA A 21 -31.76 7.93 3.61
N SER A 22 -31.00 6.82 3.51
CA SER A 22 -29.61 6.86 3.04
C SER A 22 -29.46 7.51 1.67
N PHE A 23 -30.32 7.14 0.72
CA PHE A 23 -30.29 7.70 -0.64
C PHE A 23 -30.54 9.21 -0.65
N TYR A 24 -31.47 9.68 0.17
CA TYR A 24 -31.80 11.11 0.26
C TYR A 24 -30.72 11.93 0.99
N THR A 25 -29.98 11.31 1.91
CA THR A 25 -28.88 11.95 2.65
C THR A 25 -27.51 11.78 2.00
N ASP A 26 -27.44 11.17 0.82
CA ASP A 26 -26.19 10.87 0.14
C ASP A 26 -25.51 12.18 -0.34
N PRO A 27 -24.25 12.45 0.06
CA PRO A 27 -23.54 13.66 -0.33
C PRO A 27 -23.09 13.65 -1.81
N ASP A 28 -23.06 12.48 -2.45
CA ASP A 28 -22.69 12.35 -3.86
C ASP A 28 -23.90 12.60 -4.77
N ALA A 29 -23.74 13.46 -5.78
CA ALA A 29 -24.79 13.72 -6.75
C ALA A 29 -25.26 12.39 -7.38
N HIS A 30 -26.56 12.09 -7.25
CA HIS A 30 -27.25 10.89 -7.72
C HIS A 30 -27.13 9.60 -6.86
N GLY A 31 -26.65 9.67 -5.61
CA GLY A 31 -26.80 8.57 -4.66
C GLY A 31 -25.85 7.37 -4.89
N LEU A 32 -24.68 7.63 -5.49
CA LEU A 32 -23.72 6.60 -5.89
C LEU A 32 -23.18 5.81 -4.69
N SER A 33 -22.89 6.49 -3.58
CA SER A 33 -22.41 5.86 -2.35
C SER A 33 -23.47 4.93 -1.75
N THR A 34 -24.75 5.32 -1.79
CA THR A 34 -25.88 4.51 -1.36
C THR A 34 -26.07 3.30 -2.25
N LEU A 35 -25.92 3.43 -3.57
CA LEU A 35 -26.01 2.31 -4.51
C LEU A 35 -24.90 1.28 -4.28
N LEU A 36 -23.66 1.73 -4.07
CA LEU A 36 -22.53 0.85 -3.74
C LEU A 36 -22.73 0.16 -2.38
N GLY A 37 -23.23 0.89 -1.37
CA GLY A 37 -23.62 0.30 -0.09
C GLY A 37 -24.74 -0.74 -0.23
N GLY A 38 -25.74 -0.46 -1.08
CA GLY A 38 -26.82 -1.38 -1.40
C GLY A 38 -26.32 -2.66 -2.07
N LEU A 39 -25.36 -2.55 -3.01
CA LEU A 39 -24.72 -3.70 -3.64
C LEU A 39 -24.01 -4.60 -2.62
N ALA A 40 -23.31 -4.00 -1.65
CA ALA A 40 -22.66 -4.75 -0.57
C ALA A 40 -23.68 -5.49 0.33
N ILE A 41 -24.82 -4.87 0.63
CA ILE A 41 -25.91 -5.53 1.38
C ILE A 41 -26.48 -6.71 0.59
N VAL A 42 -26.75 -6.53 -0.71
CA VAL A 42 -27.25 -7.59 -1.59
C VAL A 42 -26.26 -8.75 -1.65
N GLN A 43 -24.97 -8.47 -1.76
CA GLN A 43 -23.91 -9.48 -1.71
C GLN A 43 -23.90 -10.23 -0.37
N GLY A 44 -24.09 -9.54 0.75
CA GLY A 44 -24.21 -10.16 2.08
C GLY A 44 -25.44 -11.06 2.20
N VAL A 45 -26.60 -10.62 1.72
CA VAL A 45 -27.83 -11.43 1.67
C VAL A 45 -27.62 -12.68 0.83
N TRP A 46 -26.96 -12.54 -0.33
CA TRP A 46 -26.68 -13.66 -1.21
C TRP A 46 -25.69 -14.65 -0.60
N ALA A 47 -24.64 -14.19 0.07
CA ALA A 47 -23.70 -15.03 0.79
C ALA A 47 -24.40 -15.86 1.89
N VAL A 48 -25.29 -15.23 2.67
CA VAL A 48 -26.08 -15.92 3.70
C VAL A 48 -27.05 -16.94 3.09
N ALA A 49 -27.74 -16.58 2.01
CA ALA A 49 -28.66 -17.49 1.31
C ALA A 49 -27.91 -18.70 0.72
N ALA A 50 -26.80 -18.46 0.04
CA ALA A 50 -25.94 -19.50 -0.52
C ALA A 50 -25.33 -20.38 0.56
N ALA A 51 -24.84 -19.81 1.67
CA ALA A 51 -24.34 -20.59 2.81
C ALA A 51 -25.44 -21.44 3.45
N HIS A 52 -26.67 -20.93 3.56
CA HIS A 52 -27.80 -21.68 4.09
C HIS A 52 -28.21 -22.84 3.18
N TRP A 53 -28.26 -22.63 1.87
CA TRP A 53 -28.55 -23.70 0.92
C TRP A 53 -27.42 -24.72 0.82
N GLY A 54 -26.17 -24.27 0.72
CA GLY A 54 -25.00 -25.15 0.70
C GLY A 54 -24.92 -26.01 1.95
N ARG A 55 -25.19 -25.44 3.12
CA ARG A 55 -25.29 -26.19 4.36
C ARG A 55 -26.35 -27.28 4.31
N LYS A 56 -27.55 -26.99 3.79
CA LYS A 56 -28.61 -28.01 3.65
C LYS A 56 -28.21 -29.12 2.68
N ALA A 57 -27.57 -28.76 1.58
CA ALA A 57 -27.10 -29.72 0.59
C ALA A 57 -25.98 -30.63 1.14
N LEU A 58 -25.09 -30.10 1.98
CA LEU A 58 -24.04 -30.89 2.63
C LEU A 58 -24.56 -31.86 3.70
N THR A 59 -25.82 -31.70 4.14
CA THR A 59 -26.44 -32.51 5.21
C THR A 59 -27.77 -33.09 4.75
N ASP A 60 -27.89 -33.49 3.48
CA ASP A 60 -29.14 -33.97 2.89
C ASP A 60 -29.35 -35.50 3.03
N TYR A 61 -28.37 -36.21 3.60
CA TYR A 61 -28.46 -37.64 3.88
C TYR A 61 -29.05 -37.94 5.28
N PRO A 62 -29.77 -39.06 5.46
CA PRO A 62 -30.58 -39.31 6.66
C PRO A 62 -29.84 -39.21 8.00
N GLU A 63 -28.58 -39.64 8.03
CA GLU A 63 -27.75 -39.68 9.24
C GLU A 63 -27.28 -38.29 9.69
N ALA A 64 -27.25 -37.30 8.80
CA ALA A 64 -26.84 -35.92 9.09
C ALA A 64 -27.94 -34.88 8.83
N ASP A 65 -29.10 -35.31 8.34
CA ASP A 65 -30.31 -34.50 8.27
C ASP A 65 -30.52 -33.81 9.62
N GLN A 66 -30.64 -32.49 9.58
CA GLN A 66 -30.73 -31.70 10.79
C GLN A 66 -31.96 -32.03 11.63
N ARG A 67 -33.03 -32.58 11.06
CA ARG A 67 -34.18 -33.01 11.86
C ARG A 67 -33.80 -34.20 12.72
N SER A 68 -33.26 -35.25 12.12
CA SER A 68 -32.85 -36.47 12.82
C SER A 68 -31.70 -36.20 13.80
N LEU A 69 -30.70 -35.44 13.36
CA LEU A 69 -29.54 -35.07 14.19
C LEU A 69 -29.96 -34.22 15.39
N PHE A 70 -30.75 -33.16 15.21
CA PHE A 70 -31.17 -32.32 16.34
C PHE A 70 -32.19 -33.02 17.25
N ALA A 71 -33.05 -33.90 16.72
CA ALA A 71 -33.95 -34.70 17.54
C ALA A 71 -33.16 -35.61 18.48
N LYS A 72 -32.13 -36.30 17.97
CA LYS A 72 -31.26 -37.16 18.79
C LYS A 72 -30.39 -36.36 19.74
N ALA A 73 -29.80 -35.26 19.27
CA ALA A 73 -28.95 -34.39 20.07
C ALA A 73 -29.70 -33.76 21.25
N ALA A 74 -30.99 -33.44 21.09
CA ALA A 74 -31.82 -32.83 22.12
C ALA A 74 -32.12 -33.74 23.32
N GLU A 75 -31.84 -35.04 23.24
CA GLU A 75 -31.95 -35.97 24.38
C GLU A 75 -30.96 -35.64 25.51
N SER A 76 -29.92 -34.84 25.25
CA SER A 76 -29.01 -34.36 26.29
C SER A 76 -28.61 -32.90 26.06
N PRO A 77 -28.38 -32.10 27.13
CA PRO A 77 -27.88 -30.74 26.99
C PRO A 77 -26.55 -30.67 26.23
N SER A 78 -25.64 -31.63 26.50
CA SER A 78 -24.34 -31.72 25.83
C SER A 78 -24.48 -32.01 24.33
N GLY A 79 -25.35 -32.96 23.95
CA GLY A 79 -25.64 -33.28 22.56
C GLY A 79 -26.19 -32.07 21.80
N ALA A 80 -27.17 -31.38 22.38
CA ALA A 80 -27.77 -30.18 21.80
C ALA A 80 -26.73 -29.07 21.57
N GLY A 81 -25.84 -28.85 22.54
CA GLY A 81 -24.74 -27.89 22.42
C GLY A 81 -23.77 -28.25 21.29
N LEU A 82 -23.34 -29.50 21.21
CA LEU A 82 -22.41 -29.97 20.17
C LEU A 82 -23.01 -29.85 18.76
N ALA A 83 -24.28 -30.21 18.58
CA ALA A 83 -24.98 -30.07 17.30
C ALA A 83 -25.04 -28.60 16.84
N LEU A 84 -25.27 -27.66 17.77
CA LEU A 84 -25.30 -26.23 17.47
C LEU A 84 -23.91 -25.68 17.11
N ILE A 85 -22.85 -26.12 17.81
CA ILE A 85 -21.47 -25.73 17.51
C ILE A 85 -21.05 -26.25 16.14
N ALA A 86 -21.30 -27.53 15.85
CA ALA A 86 -20.97 -28.12 14.54
C ALA A 86 -21.67 -27.36 13.40
N LEU A 87 -22.96 -27.03 13.60
CA LEU A 87 -23.73 -26.21 12.69
C LEU A 87 -23.10 -24.82 12.48
N ALA A 88 -22.72 -24.15 13.55
CA ALA A 88 -22.10 -22.82 13.49
C ALA A 88 -20.76 -22.86 12.72
N ILE A 89 -19.92 -23.89 12.96
CA ILE A 89 -18.64 -24.06 12.27
C ILE A 89 -18.83 -24.24 10.77
N VAL A 90 -19.73 -25.14 10.35
CA VAL A 90 -20.03 -25.36 8.92
C VAL A 90 -20.55 -24.08 8.29
N PHE A 91 -21.45 -23.37 8.97
CA PHE A 91 -22.04 -22.13 8.45
C PHE A 91 -20.99 -21.01 8.32
N VAL A 92 -20.13 -20.83 9.31
CA VAL A 92 -19.00 -19.87 9.25
C VAL A 92 -18.02 -20.25 8.15
N GLY A 93 -17.68 -21.54 8.00
CA GLY A 93 -16.84 -22.04 6.92
C GLY A 93 -17.38 -21.71 5.53
N LEU A 94 -18.69 -21.89 5.33
CA LEU A 94 -19.37 -21.53 4.09
C LEU A 94 -19.40 -20.01 3.86
N LEU A 95 -19.61 -19.21 4.91
CA LEU A 95 -19.55 -17.75 4.81
C LEU A 95 -18.13 -17.25 4.46
N MET A 96 -17.08 -17.89 4.96
CA MET A 96 -15.69 -17.54 4.65
C MET A 96 -15.33 -17.73 3.16
N VAL A 97 -16.07 -18.54 2.40
CA VAL A 97 -15.91 -18.64 0.94
C VAL A 97 -16.22 -17.31 0.24
N PHE A 98 -17.14 -16.54 0.81
CA PHE A 98 -17.58 -15.23 0.31
C PHE A 98 -16.85 -14.06 0.98
N ALA A 99 -15.97 -14.33 1.94
CA ALA A 99 -15.14 -13.29 2.53
C ALA A 99 -14.25 -12.67 1.44
N PRO A 100 -14.15 -11.34 1.37
CA PRO A 100 -13.23 -10.68 0.45
C PRO A 100 -11.83 -11.26 0.66
N ARG A 101 -11.27 -11.89 -0.38
CA ARG A 101 -9.86 -12.24 -0.37
C ARG A 101 -9.08 -10.96 -0.65
N ALA A 102 -8.24 -10.55 0.29
CA ALA A 102 -7.22 -9.55 0.00
C ALA A 102 -6.29 -10.15 -1.06
N HIS A 103 -6.54 -9.83 -2.33
CA HIS A 103 -5.59 -10.12 -3.39
C HIS A 103 -4.40 -9.19 -3.15
N ALA A 104 -3.24 -9.76 -2.83
CA ALA A 104 -1.99 -9.02 -2.89
C ALA A 104 -1.91 -8.37 -4.28
N GLY A 105 -1.74 -7.05 -4.33
CA GLY A 105 -1.67 -6.33 -5.59
C GLY A 105 -0.60 -6.91 -6.51
N THR A 106 -0.77 -6.79 -7.82
CA THR A 106 0.16 -7.38 -8.78
C THR A 106 1.57 -6.81 -8.59
N LEU A 107 2.53 -7.67 -8.25
CA LEU A 107 3.94 -7.32 -8.17
C LEU A 107 4.51 -7.11 -9.59
N PRO A 108 5.36 -6.08 -9.82
CA PRO A 108 6.05 -5.93 -11.10
C PRO A 108 6.95 -7.12 -11.42
N ALA A 109 7.08 -7.48 -12.69
CA ALA A 109 7.91 -8.61 -13.11
C ALA A 109 9.37 -8.49 -12.64
N GLY A 110 9.96 -7.30 -12.72
CA GLY A 110 11.33 -7.07 -12.26
C GLY A 110 11.52 -7.26 -10.75
N PHE A 111 10.46 -7.10 -9.95
CA PHE A 111 10.53 -7.39 -8.51
C PHE A 111 10.77 -8.88 -8.23
N ALA A 112 10.22 -9.79 -9.05
CA ALA A 112 10.47 -11.22 -8.87
C ALA A 112 11.96 -11.56 -8.99
N THR A 113 12.71 -10.84 -9.83
CA THR A 113 14.15 -11.02 -10.02
C THR A 113 14.97 -10.29 -8.95
N TYR A 114 14.65 -9.03 -8.66
CA TYR A 114 15.52 -8.15 -7.87
C TYR A 114 15.03 -7.90 -6.43
N GLY A 115 13.79 -8.25 -6.11
CA GLY A 115 13.24 -8.18 -4.76
C GLY A 115 14.04 -8.97 -3.73
N PRO A 116 14.49 -10.22 -4.01
CA PRO A 116 15.37 -10.95 -3.11
C PRO A 116 16.72 -10.25 -2.86
N VAL A 117 17.27 -9.58 -3.87
CA VAL A 117 18.50 -8.79 -3.74
C VAL A 117 18.26 -7.58 -2.84
N LEU A 118 17.16 -6.83 -3.06
CA LEU A 118 16.78 -5.72 -2.18
C LEU A 118 16.64 -6.20 -0.73
N LYS A 119 15.95 -7.31 -0.51
CA LYS A 119 15.75 -7.87 0.84
C LYS A 119 17.07 -8.24 1.51
N ALA A 120 18.02 -8.80 0.77
CA ALA A 120 19.36 -9.09 1.28
C ALA A 120 20.12 -7.81 1.65
N GLU A 121 20.10 -6.80 0.78
CA GLU A 121 20.74 -5.50 1.03
C GLU A 121 20.10 -4.76 2.21
N GLN A 122 18.77 -4.75 2.31
CA GLN A 122 18.03 -4.20 3.45
C GLN A 122 18.44 -4.88 4.75
N ARG A 123 18.43 -6.22 4.81
CA ARG A 123 18.80 -6.96 6.02
C ARG A 123 20.24 -6.69 6.44
N ARG A 124 21.14 -6.49 5.49
CA ARG A 124 22.56 -6.22 5.75
C ARG A 124 22.79 -4.79 6.24
N TYR A 125 22.18 -3.79 5.61
CA TYR A 125 22.53 -2.38 5.83
C TYR A 125 21.51 -1.59 6.66
N TRP A 126 20.32 -2.16 6.87
CA TRP A 126 19.27 -1.62 7.73
C TRP A 126 18.40 -2.73 8.36
N PRO A 127 18.96 -3.64 9.17
CA PRO A 127 18.26 -4.82 9.71
C PRO A 127 17.01 -4.46 10.52
N GLY A 128 17.03 -3.36 11.28
CA GLY A 128 15.91 -2.89 12.10
C GLY A 128 14.93 -1.98 11.37
N HIS A 129 14.79 -2.10 10.04
CA HIS A 129 13.82 -1.30 9.28
C HIS A 129 12.39 -1.67 9.71
N PRO A 130 11.55 -0.71 10.17
CA PRO A 130 10.21 -1.02 10.68
C PRO A 130 9.23 -1.45 9.57
N ASP A 131 9.43 -0.98 8.34
CA ASP A 131 8.59 -1.34 7.19
C ASP A 131 9.37 -1.64 5.89
N PRO A 132 10.04 -2.81 5.76
CA PRO A 132 10.89 -3.12 4.59
C PRO A 132 10.15 -3.05 3.24
N ALA A 133 8.82 -3.20 3.24
CA ALA A 133 7.99 -3.08 2.05
C ALA A 133 8.03 -1.67 1.43
N ALA A 134 8.23 -0.63 2.25
CA ALA A 134 8.35 0.75 1.77
C ALA A 134 9.54 0.94 0.83
N LEU A 135 10.65 0.21 1.02
CA LEU A 135 11.80 0.28 0.11
C LEU A 135 11.47 -0.27 -1.29
N ALA A 136 10.68 -1.34 -1.35
CA ALA A 136 10.24 -1.89 -2.63
C ALA A 136 9.25 -0.95 -3.34
N ALA A 137 8.36 -0.31 -2.57
CA ALA A 137 7.46 0.71 -3.07
C ALA A 137 8.19 1.97 -3.56
N LEU A 138 9.25 2.40 -2.86
CA LEU A 138 10.16 3.47 -3.27
C LEU A 138 10.79 3.18 -4.63
N ILE A 139 11.35 1.98 -4.83
CA ILE A 139 11.93 1.60 -6.12
C ILE A 139 10.88 1.56 -7.23
N GLU A 140 9.67 1.10 -6.93
CA GLU A 140 8.57 1.17 -7.88
C GLU A 140 8.25 2.62 -8.25
N GLN A 141 8.19 3.52 -7.27
CA GLN A 141 7.95 4.94 -7.49
C GLN A 141 9.03 5.59 -8.37
N GLU A 142 10.30 5.22 -8.18
CA GLU A 142 11.44 5.77 -8.93
C GLU A 142 11.55 5.22 -10.36
N SER A 143 11.22 3.93 -10.56
CA SER A 143 11.51 3.25 -11.84
C SER A 143 10.29 2.96 -12.72
N CYS A 144 9.07 2.97 -12.15
CA CYS A 144 7.88 2.47 -12.84
C CYS A 144 6.91 3.59 -13.25
N VAL A 145 6.93 3.93 -14.54
CA VAL A 145 5.84 4.70 -15.19
C VAL A 145 4.52 3.91 -15.13
N SER A 146 4.60 2.60 -15.29
CA SER A 146 3.52 1.64 -15.06
C SER A 146 4.14 0.29 -14.70
N LEU A 147 3.35 -0.63 -14.12
CA LEU A 147 3.83 -1.97 -13.75
C LEU A 147 4.30 -2.81 -14.94
N LYS A 148 3.85 -2.48 -16.15
CA LYS A 148 4.23 -3.14 -17.41
C LYS A 148 5.35 -2.41 -18.15
N SER A 149 5.80 -1.26 -17.64
CA SER A 149 6.87 -0.49 -18.28
C SER A 149 8.16 -1.30 -18.30
N PRO A 150 8.91 -1.32 -19.42
CA PRO A 150 10.22 -1.98 -19.47
C PRO A 150 11.26 -1.35 -18.53
N ARG A 151 10.99 -0.14 -18.01
CA ARG A 151 11.84 0.52 -17.00
C ARG A 151 11.54 0.08 -15.57
N CYS A 152 10.34 -0.48 -15.34
CA CYS A 152 9.88 -0.81 -14.01
C CYS A 152 10.73 -1.92 -13.40
N TRP A 153 11.38 -1.65 -12.26
CA TRP A 153 12.28 -2.60 -11.60
C TRP A 153 13.39 -3.14 -12.52
N ASN A 154 13.97 -2.27 -13.36
CA ASN A 154 15.01 -2.66 -14.31
C ASN A 154 16.34 -1.92 -14.02
N PRO A 155 17.44 -2.61 -13.70
CA PRO A 155 18.73 -1.98 -13.47
C PRO A 155 19.34 -1.31 -14.71
N SER A 156 18.90 -1.71 -15.91
CA SER A 156 19.31 -1.11 -17.18
C SER A 156 18.45 0.09 -17.57
N ALA A 157 17.45 0.48 -16.77
CA ALA A 157 16.63 1.65 -17.03
C ALA A 157 17.52 2.90 -17.10
N ARG A 158 17.36 3.68 -18.18
CA ARG A 158 18.17 4.87 -18.43
C ARG A 158 17.27 6.04 -18.82
N LEU A 159 17.37 7.12 -18.05
CA LEU A 159 16.83 8.42 -18.41
C LEU A 159 17.99 9.29 -18.88
N LYS A 160 18.16 9.49 -20.19
CA LYS A 160 19.27 10.29 -20.72
C LYS A 160 18.76 11.47 -21.53
N SER A 161 19.23 12.65 -21.17
CA SER A 161 19.05 13.91 -21.91
C SER A 161 20.39 14.64 -22.06
N ALA A 162 20.38 15.81 -22.72
CA ALA A 162 21.55 16.68 -22.76
C ALA A 162 21.92 17.25 -21.38
N ARG A 163 20.98 17.26 -20.42
CA ARG A 163 21.15 17.87 -19.09
C ARG A 163 21.45 16.85 -18.01
N GLU A 164 21.04 15.60 -18.18
CA GLU A 164 21.17 14.59 -17.13
C GLU A 164 21.19 13.16 -17.65
N GLU A 165 21.78 12.27 -16.85
CA GLU A 165 21.70 10.82 -16.98
C GLU A 165 21.28 10.23 -15.63
N GLY A 166 20.05 9.71 -15.57
CA GLY A 166 19.51 8.91 -14.46
C GLY A 166 19.63 7.43 -14.76
N ALA A 167 20.20 6.68 -13.81
CA ALA A 167 20.56 5.27 -13.98
C ALA A 167 19.84 4.34 -13.00
N GLY A 168 19.23 3.29 -13.57
CA GLY A 168 18.78 2.11 -12.86
C GLY A 168 17.56 2.29 -11.96
N MET A 169 17.37 1.35 -11.04
CA MET A 169 16.15 1.23 -10.22
C MET A 169 15.95 2.40 -9.25
N GLY A 170 17.02 3.05 -8.80
CA GLY A 170 16.96 4.24 -7.94
C GLY A 170 17.17 5.57 -8.68
N GLN A 171 17.24 5.56 -10.02
CA GLN A 171 17.49 6.73 -10.87
C GLN A 171 18.68 7.60 -10.40
N ILE A 172 19.82 6.97 -10.10
CA ILE A 172 21.05 7.66 -9.68
C ILE A 172 21.51 8.60 -10.79
N THR A 173 21.64 9.88 -10.46
CA THR A 173 21.72 10.92 -11.48
C THR A 173 23.08 11.62 -11.50
N ARG A 174 23.62 11.85 -12.70
CA ARG A 174 24.61 12.91 -12.96
C ARG A 174 24.03 13.97 -13.88
N GLY A 175 24.31 15.22 -13.57
CA GLY A 175 23.87 16.37 -14.36
C GLY A 175 25.03 17.01 -15.11
N TYR A 176 24.73 17.62 -16.26
CA TYR A 176 25.71 18.27 -17.14
C TYR A 176 25.42 19.77 -17.28
N ARG A 177 26.48 20.57 -17.47
CA ARG A 177 26.39 21.94 -17.96
C ARG A 177 26.24 21.94 -19.50
N ALA A 178 25.99 23.12 -20.08
CA ALA A 178 25.83 23.28 -21.53
C ALA A 178 27.08 22.86 -22.32
N ASP A 179 28.27 23.02 -21.75
CA ASP A 179 29.56 22.57 -22.31
C ASP A 179 29.83 21.06 -22.10
N ARG A 180 28.86 20.30 -21.56
CA ARG A 180 28.93 18.88 -21.17
C ARG A 180 29.84 18.57 -19.98
N SER A 181 30.41 19.57 -19.31
CA SER A 181 31.10 19.35 -18.03
C SER A 181 30.11 18.87 -16.96
N ILE A 182 30.60 18.06 -16.02
CA ILE A 182 29.78 17.54 -14.91
C ILE A 182 29.39 18.70 -13.99
N ARG A 183 28.08 18.89 -13.81
CA ARG A 183 27.51 19.85 -12.85
C ARG A 183 27.40 19.24 -11.46
N PHE A 184 26.92 18.00 -11.38
CA PHE A 184 26.88 17.19 -10.17
C PHE A 184 26.89 15.71 -10.54
N ASP A 185 27.32 14.84 -9.63
CA ASP A 185 27.38 13.40 -9.82
C ASP A 185 27.00 12.68 -8.53
N ALA A 186 25.75 12.21 -8.46
CA ALA A 186 25.24 11.53 -7.28
C ALA A 186 26.01 10.22 -7.00
N LEU A 187 26.48 9.50 -8.03
CA LEU A 187 27.24 8.27 -7.81
C LEU A 187 28.58 8.59 -7.12
N ALA A 188 29.28 9.64 -7.58
CA ALA A 188 30.53 10.06 -6.96
C ALA A 188 30.32 10.50 -5.49
N GLU A 189 29.25 11.28 -5.23
CA GLU A 189 28.89 11.70 -3.86
C GLU A 189 28.56 10.50 -2.96
N LEU A 190 27.78 9.54 -3.46
CA LEU A 190 27.42 8.32 -2.73
C LEU A 190 28.63 7.44 -2.45
N SER A 191 29.51 7.25 -3.44
CA SER A 191 30.76 6.48 -3.27
C SER A 191 31.68 7.16 -2.26
N SER A 192 31.76 8.49 -2.24
CA SER A 192 32.52 9.21 -1.20
C SER A 192 31.90 9.05 0.18
N ARG A 193 30.57 9.05 0.28
CA ARG A 193 29.84 8.96 1.55
C ARG A 193 29.85 7.56 2.16
N TYR A 194 29.69 6.53 1.34
CA TYR A 194 29.50 5.14 1.74
C TYR A 194 30.69 4.25 1.33
N GLY A 195 31.89 4.85 1.30
CA GLY A 195 33.17 4.25 0.87
C GLY A 195 33.17 2.77 0.55
N THR A 196 33.37 1.92 1.57
CA THR A 196 33.54 0.47 1.37
C THR A 196 32.23 -0.23 0.98
N GLU A 197 31.09 0.28 1.44
CA GLU A 197 29.77 -0.26 1.12
C GLU A 197 29.43 -0.14 -0.37
N LEU A 198 29.87 0.92 -1.05
CA LEU A 198 29.66 1.13 -2.49
C LEU A 198 30.94 0.97 -3.32
N SER A 199 31.97 0.34 -2.75
CA SER A 199 33.23 0.12 -3.44
C SER A 199 33.05 -0.65 -4.76
N GLY A 200 33.77 -0.19 -5.78
CA GLY A 200 33.69 -0.76 -7.13
C GLY A 200 32.44 -0.37 -7.92
N TRP A 201 31.57 0.52 -7.41
CA TRP A 201 30.52 1.12 -8.22
C TRP A 201 31.06 2.28 -9.05
N SER A 202 30.77 2.29 -10.34
CA SER A 202 31.17 3.36 -11.25
C SER A 202 30.16 3.54 -12.36
N TRP A 203 30.26 4.66 -13.09
CA TRP A 203 29.43 4.88 -14.28
C TRP A 203 29.65 3.83 -15.38
N ASP A 204 30.80 3.14 -15.40
CA ASP A 204 31.07 2.08 -16.37
C ASP A 204 30.22 0.83 -16.11
N ASN A 205 29.89 0.56 -14.84
CA ASN A 205 29.17 -0.63 -14.42
C ASN A 205 27.81 -0.35 -13.76
N VAL A 206 27.38 0.91 -13.70
CA VAL A 206 26.17 1.33 -12.97
C VAL A 206 24.94 0.52 -13.36
N TYR A 207 24.74 0.22 -14.65
CA TYR A 207 23.61 -0.56 -15.17
C TYR A 207 23.73 -2.09 -14.97
N ARG A 208 24.93 -2.59 -14.64
CA ARG A 208 25.24 -4.02 -14.49
C ARG A 208 25.39 -4.46 -13.04
N ARG A 209 25.26 -3.53 -12.08
CA ARG A 209 25.38 -3.78 -10.63
C ARG A 209 24.06 -3.51 -9.91
N PRO A 210 23.02 -4.35 -10.13
CA PRO A 210 21.73 -4.19 -9.44
C PRO A 210 21.87 -4.26 -7.92
N ASP A 211 22.83 -5.04 -7.41
CA ASP A 211 23.16 -5.12 -5.99
C ASP A 211 23.59 -3.75 -5.42
N LEU A 212 24.50 -3.04 -6.10
CA LEU A 212 24.97 -1.73 -5.66
C LEU A 212 23.92 -0.62 -5.86
N GLN A 213 23.09 -0.71 -6.91
CA GLN A 213 21.95 0.20 -7.07
C GLN A 213 20.98 0.08 -5.88
N LEU A 214 20.58 -1.15 -5.54
CA LEU A 214 19.63 -1.39 -4.45
C LEU A 214 20.23 -1.07 -3.09
N ARG A 215 21.52 -1.39 -2.88
CA ARG A 215 22.26 -0.98 -1.68
C ARG A 215 22.26 0.53 -1.50
N ALA A 216 22.51 1.28 -2.57
CA ALA A 216 22.49 2.74 -2.52
C ALA A 216 21.11 3.26 -2.11
N VAL A 217 20.03 2.72 -2.67
CA VAL A 217 18.65 3.08 -2.26
C VAL A 217 18.43 2.81 -0.76
N VAL A 218 18.84 1.64 -0.26
CA VAL A 218 18.72 1.29 1.16
C VAL A 218 19.49 2.27 2.05
N LEU A 219 20.75 2.55 1.72
CA LEU A 219 21.61 3.44 2.50
C LEU A 219 21.10 4.89 2.51
N MET A 220 20.69 5.39 1.34
CA MET A 220 20.14 6.74 1.19
C MET A 220 18.82 6.89 1.94
N SER A 221 17.90 5.92 1.79
CA SER A 221 16.61 5.93 2.47
C SER A 221 16.79 5.88 3.99
N ARG A 222 17.70 5.01 4.48
CA ARG A 222 18.07 4.92 5.90
C ARG A 222 18.53 6.27 6.43
N ASP A 223 19.54 6.85 5.82
CA ASP A 223 20.12 8.09 6.31
C ASP A 223 19.13 9.26 6.26
N ALA A 224 18.29 9.31 5.22
CA ALA A 224 17.24 10.31 5.10
C ALA A 224 16.19 10.18 6.21
N ALA A 225 15.74 8.96 6.51
CA ALA A 225 14.77 8.68 7.56
C ALA A 225 15.36 8.92 8.96
N MET A 226 16.61 8.52 9.22
CA MET A 226 17.25 8.63 10.54
C MET A 226 17.30 10.07 11.07
N ALA A 227 17.33 11.07 10.19
CA ALA A 227 17.23 12.49 10.56
C ALA A 227 15.90 12.86 11.25
N PHE A 228 14.88 12.00 11.16
CA PHE A 228 13.53 12.21 11.67
C PHE A 228 13.09 11.15 12.69
N ARG A 229 13.97 10.25 13.12
CA ARG A 229 13.64 9.06 13.96
C ARG A 229 12.82 9.36 15.23
N GLY A 230 12.87 10.59 15.74
CA GLY A 230 12.05 11.01 16.89
C GLY A 230 10.59 11.34 16.57
N ALA A 231 10.19 11.32 15.29
CA ALA A 231 8.82 11.55 14.85
C ALA A 231 8.09 10.22 14.62
N PRO A 232 6.78 10.12 14.91
CA PRO A 232 5.99 8.93 14.58
C PRO A 232 6.07 8.52 13.10
N GLU A 233 6.02 9.50 12.18
CA GLU A 233 6.01 9.30 10.72
C GLU A 233 7.40 9.55 10.10
N TRP A 234 8.46 9.05 10.76
CA TRP A 234 9.85 9.31 10.38
C TRP A 234 10.26 8.71 9.04
N LEU A 235 9.58 7.65 8.57
CA LEU A 235 9.85 7.05 7.26
C LEU A 235 9.31 7.92 6.13
N GLU A 236 8.14 8.52 6.32
CA GLU A 236 7.47 9.43 5.39
C GLU A 236 8.28 10.72 5.24
N PHE A 237 8.76 11.28 6.35
CA PHE A 237 9.72 12.38 6.31
C PHE A 237 11.02 11.99 5.61
N GLY A 238 11.49 10.76 5.86
CA GLY A 238 12.67 10.19 5.23
C GLY A 238 12.52 10.07 3.72
N ASP A 239 11.39 9.58 3.24
CA ASP A 239 11.06 9.42 1.83
C ASP A 239 10.94 10.78 1.12
N ALA A 240 10.26 11.75 1.73
CA ALA A 240 10.27 13.12 1.25
C ALA A 240 11.69 13.71 1.22
N GLY A 241 12.53 13.35 2.20
CA GLY A 241 13.92 13.73 2.29
C GLY A 241 14.82 13.05 1.26
N TYR A 242 14.54 11.80 0.90
CA TYR A 242 15.19 11.06 -0.17
C TYR A 242 14.92 11.73 -1.51
N ASN A 243 13.65 12.05 -1.79
CA ASN A 243 13.24 12.65 -3.05
C ASN A 243 13.65 14.13 -3.19
N GLY A 244 13.57 14.91 -2.11
CA GLY A 244 13.68 16.37 -2.18
C GLY A 244 14.68 17.01 -1.23
N GLY A 245 15.43 16.22 -0.46
CA GLY A 245 16.43 16.68 0.50
C GLY A 245 15.90 16.92 1.92
N VAL A 246 16.58 16.30 2.89
CA VAL A 246 16.28 16.34 4.35
C VAL A 246 16.22 17.77 4.90
N ALA A 247 17.16 18.63 4.52
CA ALA A 247 17.21 20.00 5.03
C ALA A 247 15.97 20.82 4.64
N GLY A 248 15.41 20.56 3.47
CA GLY A 248 14.15 21.17 3.03
C GLY A 248 12.98 20.72 3.90
N VAL A 249 12.86 19.41 4.13
CA VAL A 249 11.81 18.83 4.99
C VAL A 249 11.88 19.39 6.41
N GLN A 250 13.07 19.58 6.98
CA GLN A 250 13.21 20.21 8.30
C GLN A 250 12.72 21.68 8.32
N LYS A 251 12.88 22.43 7.23
CA LYS A 251 12.31 23.79 7.12
C LYS A 251 10.78 23.74 7.10
N GLU A 252 10.20 22.77 6.40
CA GLU A 252 8.75 22.57 6.31
C GLU A 252 8.16 22.14 7.67
N ARG A 253 8.85 21.27 8.42
CA ARG A 253 8.49 20.94 9.81
C ARG A 253 8.48 22.17 10.72
N ARG A 254 9.45 23.09 10.55
CA ARG A 254 9.45 24.37 11.28
C ARG A 254 8.28 25.25 10.88
N ALA A 255 7.96 25.33 9.58
CA ALA A 255 6.80 26.09 9.10
C ALA A 255 5.48 25.52 9.65
N CYS A 256 5.32 24.20 9.66
CA CYS A 256 4.20 23.51 10.29
C CYS A 256 4.11 23.86 11.78
N LYS A 257 5.22 23.78 12.54
CA LYS A 257 5.23 24.14 13.97
C LYS A 257 4.73 25.57 14.26
N LEU A 258 4.94 26.50 13.33
CA LEU A 258 4.49 27.89 13.45
C LEU A 258 3.03 28.09 12.99
N THR A 259 2.42 27.08 12.37
CA THR A 259 1.04 27.13 11.90
C THR A 259 0.09 26.55 12.95
N LYS A 260 -0.97 27.29 13.28
CA LYS A 260 -2.00 26.83 14.22
C LYS A 260 -2.63 25.52 13.72
N GLY A 261 -2.63 24.49 14.58
CA GLY A 261 -3.27 23.20 14.31
C GLY A 261 -2.43 22.20 13.53
N CYS A 262 -1.17 22.51 13.21
CA CYS A 262 -0.28 21.57 12.53
C CYS A 262 0.64 20.83 13.53
N ASP A 263 0.74 19.51 13.39
CA ASP A 263 1.63 18.65 14.15
C ASP A 263 2.95 18.42 13.38
N PRO A 264 4.09 18.99 13.82
CA PRO A 264 5.38 18.84 13.12
C PRO A 264 6.00 17.44 13.27
N GLY A 265 5.37 16.54 14.04
CA GLY A 265 5.70 15.12 14.14
C GLY A 265 4.96 14.24 13.13
N LYS A 266 3.96 14.77 12.42
CA LYS A 266 3.18 14.04 11.42
C LYS A 266 3.43 14.60 10.03
N TRP A 267 3.56 13.71 9.07
CA TRP A 267 3.65 14.05 7.66
C TRP A 267 2.26 14.30 7.07
N PHE A 268 1.41 13.27 7.08
CA PHE A 268 0.11 13.30 6.40
C PHE A 268 -0.87 14.25 7.11
N GLY A 269 -1.57 15.06 6.31
CA GLY A 269 -2.47 16.10 6.80
C GLY A 269 -1.82 17.21 7.62
N ASN A 270 -0.49 17.23 7.71
CA ASN A 270 0.27 18.16 8.55
C ASN A 270 1.42 18.76 7.75
N VAL A 271 2.66 18.28 7.92
CA VAL A 271 3.85 18.90 7.28
C VAL A 271 3.76 18.89 5.76
N GLU A 272 3.07 17.93 5.15
CA GLU A 272 2.86 17.91 3.70
C GLU A 272 2.10 19.14 3.16
N LEU A 273 1.33 19.83 3.99
CA LEU A 273 0.60 21.04 3.59
C LEU A 273 1.47 22.30 3.58
N HIS A 274 2.71 22.20 4.09
CA HIS A 274 3.64 23.32 4.30
C HIS A 274 4.87 23.26 3.40
N CYS A 275 4.71 22.75 2.18
CA CYS A 275 5.79 22.62 1.21
C CYS A 275 6.42 23.96 0.85
N LEU A 276 7.75 24.05 1.00
CA LEU A 276 8.56 25.26 0.74
C LEU A 276 9.42 25.15 -0.53
N LYS A 277 9.26 24.05 -1.28
CA LYS A 277 9.95 23.84 -2.55
C LYS A 277 9.35 24.72 -3.65
N SER A 278 10.08 24.86 -4.75
CA SER A 278 9.60 25.59 -5.92
C SER A 278 8.27 25.02 -6.42
N ARG A 279 7.31 25.92 -6.64
CA ARG A 279 6.02 25.63 -7.30
C ARG A 279 6.07 25.85 -8.81
N GLN A 280 7.23 26.21 -9.35
CA GLN A 280 7.41 26.32 -10.81
C GLN A 280 7.42 24.93 -11.45
N PRO A 281 6.68 24.71 -12.54
CA PRO A 281 6.70 23.44 -13.28
C PRO A 281 8.11 23.08 -13.78
N ILE A 282 8.50 21.82 -13.61
CA ILE A 282 9.80 21.30 -14.06
C ILE A 282 9.69 20.07 -14.98
N TYR A 283 8.74 19.16 -14.73
CA TYR A 283 8.56 17.95 -15.55
C TYR A 283 7.07 17.63 -15.69
N GLY A 284 6.59 17.46 -16.92
CA GLY A 284 5.20 17.06 -17.18
C GLY A 284 4.16 17.99 -16.54
N GLY A 285 4.46 19.30 -16.44
CA GLY A 285 3.59 20.29 -15.78
C GLY A 285 3.64 20.29 -14.25
N ARG A 286 4.41 19.40 -13.62
CA ARG A 286 4.51 19.27 -12.16
C ARG A 286 5.68 20.06 -11.61
N SER A 287 5.47 20.66 -10.44
CA SER A 287 6.52 21.37 -9.71
C SER A 287 7.34 20.44 -8.80
N ALA A 288 8.47 20.93 -8.29
CA ALA A 288 9.26 20.21 -7.29
C ALA A 288 8.46 19.96 -6.00
N CYS A 289 7.52 20.84 -5.69
CA CYS A 289 6.61 20.67 -4.57
C CYS A 289 5.64 19.50 -4.80
N ASP A 290 4.96 19.48 -5.95
CA ASP A 290 3.98 18.43 -6.30
C ASP A 290 4.64 17.06 -6.31
N ILE A 291 5.82 16.96 -6.94
CA ILE A 291 6.59 15.72 -7.01
C ILE A 291 6.92 15.21 -5.62
N ASN A 292 7.37 16.08 -4.73
CA ASN A 292 7.78 15.68 -3.39
C ASN A 292 6.61 15.36 -2.46
N ARG A 293 5.44 15.99 -2.62
CA ARG A 293 4.24 15.66 -1.83
C ARG A 293 3.61 14.34 -2.28
N GLU A 294 3.59 14.09 -3.58
CA GLU A 294 3.05 12.85 -4.12
C GLU A 294 3.92 11.64 -3.75
N HIS A 295 5.22 11.84 -3.55
CA HIS A 295 6.16 10.77 -3.35
C HIS A 295 5.86 9.90 -2.10
N PRO A 296 5.72 10.44 -0.87
CA PRO A 296 5.33 9.64 0.29
C PRO A 296 3.93 9.04 0.16
N ARG A 297 2.98 9.77 -0.44
CA ARG A 297 1.63 9.25 -0.69
C ARG A 297 1.69 7.98 -1.55
N ASN A 298 2.43 8.02 -2.65
CA ASN A 298 2.54 6.88 -3.55
C ASN A 298 3.28 5.72 -2.89
N VAL A 299 4.38 5.98 -2.18
CA VAL A 299 5.15 4.94 -1.51
C VAL A 299 4.32 4.26 -0.44
N PHE A 300 3.80 5.00 0.53
CA PHE A 300 3.18 4.43 1.73
C PHE A 300 1.71 4.07 1.57
N LEU A 301 0.94 4.82 0.77
CA LEU A 301 -0.53 4.65 0.70
C LEU A 301 -1.02 3.97 -0.59
N VAL A 302 -0.16 3.85 -1.62
CA VAL A 302 -0.58 3.30 -2.93
C VAL A 302 0.20 2.02 -3.27
N ARG A 303 1.52 2.04 -3.10
CA ARG A 303 2.40 1.00 -3.64
C ARG A 303 2.84 -0.03 -2.60
N ARG A 304 2.94 0.35 -1.32
CA ARG A 304 3.46 -0.48 -0.23
C ARG A 304 2.77 -1.84 -0.08
N ASP A 305 1.44 -1.86 -0.04
CA ASP A 305 0.70 -3.00 0.51
C ASP A 305 0.93 -4.33 -0.22
N LYS A 306 1.14 -4.29 -1.54
CA LYS A 306 1.48 -5.49 -2.34
C LYS A 306 2.83 -6.11 -1.98
N TYR A 307 3.74 -5.34 -1.39
CA TYR A 307 5.09 -5.82 -1.04
C TYR A 307 5.18 -6.39 0.37
N VAL A 308 4.18 -6.18 1.23
CA VAL A 308 4.23 -6.54 2.66
C VAL A 308 4.60 -8.01 2.87
N GLY A 309 3.89 -8.93 2.21
CA GLY A 309 4.16 -10.36 2.36
C GLY A 309 5.48 -10.83 1.72
N ALA A 310 6.00 -10.11 0.73
CA ALA A 310 7.26 -10.48 0.07
C ALA A 310 8.49 -9.95 0.82
N MET A 311 8.35 -8.78 1.45
CA MET A 311 9.44 -8.06 2.11
C MET A 311 9.53 -8.32 3.62
N SER A 312 8.52 -8.92 4.24
CA SER A 312 8.56 -9.38 5.64
C SER A 312 9.65 -10.42 5.91
#